data_AF-A0A9D8BW08-F1
#
_entry.id   AF-A0A9D8BW08-F1
#
_cell.length_a   1.000
_cell.length_b   1.000
_cell.length_c   1.000
_cell.angle_alpha   90.00
_cell.angle_beta   90.00
_cell.angle_gamma   90.00
#
_symmetry.space_group_name_H-M   'P 1'
#
loop_
_entity.id
_entity.type
_entity.pdbx_description
1 polymer ?
#
loop_
_entity_poly.entity_id
_entity_poly.type
_entity_poly.pdbx_seq_one_letter_code
_entity_poly.pdbx_strand_id
1 'polypeptide(L)'
;MTSTVKNGLEALNHEVARALATLNYPATPWPTSKSRTNQQGVGDQDLDVLIVGAGMCGQTAAFALRREGVDRVRVIDQASLGQEGPWSTFARMHTLRSPKHLTGPDLGIPCLSFRAWYSALHGEQAWDTLYKIDRLDWHRYLLWLRVQTGIAVDNNIAFKSVRPNPQHPDQMLEVLIEDQLHQRQALIRCRHLVLALGRDGSGKLRWPTFKSWQPDHLGRFQSVWHAADPIDFNRMRAKRVAVLGAGASAFDNAACALEAGAESVELHIRRNELPQINKSKGASYPGFQRGFFSLSDANRWYLMNYIFDEQVPPPHESVHRCERFDRFKICLNHAWEDLNIIE
;
A
#
# COMPACT_ATOMS: atom_id res chain seq x y z
N MET A 1 -13.04 24.46 3.65
CA MET A 1 -12.90 24.50 2.18
C MET A 1 -13.60 25.75 1.67
N THR A 2 -12.92 26.57 0.87
CA THR A 2 -13.49 27.78 0.25
C THR A 2 -14.49 27.41 -0.85
N SER A 3 -15.40 28.32 -1.23
CA SER A 3 -16.46 28.07 -2.23
C SER A 3 -15.89 27.65 -3.59
N THR A 4 -14.77 28.24 -4.00
CA THR A 4 -14.10 27.94 -5.29
C THR A 4 -13.59 26.50 -5.37
N VAL A 5 -13.08 25.94 -4.26
CA VAL A 5 -12.58 24.55 -4.19
C VAL A 5 -13.73 23.55 -4.28
N LYS A 6 -14.88 23.86 -3.66
CA LYS A 6 -16.09 23.02 -3.78
C LYS A 6 -16.57 22.97 -5.23
N ASN A 7 -16.62 24.11 -5.90
CA ASN A 7 -17.03 24.20 -7.30
C ASN A 7 -16.11 23.41 -8.26
N GLY A 8 -14.79 23.44 -8.03
CA GLY A 8 -13.82 22.70 -8.86
C GLY A 8 -13.96 21.18 -8.76
N LEU A 9 -14.08 20.65 -7.55
CA LEU A 9 -14.24 19.21 -7.34
C LEU A 9 -15.61 18.70 -7.81
N GLU A 10 -16.68 19.47 -7.63
CA GLU A 10 -18.01 19.14 -8.15
C GLU A 10 -18.02 19.06 -9.68
N ALA A 11 -17.38 20.02 -10.36
CA ALA A 11 -17.22 19.98 -11.82
C ALA A 11 -16.45 18.74 -12.28
N LEU A 12 -15.35 18.38 -11.58
CA LEU A 12 -14.59 17.17 -11.88
C LEU A 12 -15.43 15.90 -11.67
N ASN A 13 -16.21 15.81 -10.59
CA ASN A 13 -17.08 14.66 -10.34
C ASN A 13 -18.13 14.51 -11.47
N HIS A 14 -18.68 15.62 -11.95
CA HIS A 14 -19.61 15.60 -13.08
C HIS A 14 -18.92 15.15 -14.38
N GLU A 15 -17.69 15.61 -14.62
CA GLU A 15 -16.88 15.14 -15.75
C GLU A 15 -16.58 13.64 -15.66
N VAL A 16 -16.23 13.12 -14.48
CA VAL A 16 -16.01 11.68 -14.26
C VAL A 16 -17.27 10.89 -14.57
N ALA A 17 -18.44 11.29 -14.05
CA ALA A 17 -19.70 10.61 -14.32
C ALA A 17 -20.00 10.57 -15.83
N ARG A 18 -19.81 11.69 -16.53
CA ARG A 18 -19.96 11.78 -17.99
C ARG A 18 -18.96 10.89 -18.73
N ALA A 19 -17.69 10.87 -18.33
CA ALA A 19 -16.66 10.06 -18.97
C ALA A 19 -16.93 8.56 -18.80
N LEU A 20 -17.32 8.12 -17.60
CA LEU A 20 -17.70 6.73 -17.33
C LEU A 20 -18.93 6.33 -18.15
N ALA A 21 -19.96 7.18 -18.21
CA ALA A 21 -21.13 6.93 -19.05
C ALA A 21 -20.77 6.87 -20.55
N THR A 22 -19.88 7.74 -21.02
CA THR A 22 -19.40 7.76 -22.43
C THR A 22 -18.67 6.47 -22.79
N LEU A 23 -17.91 5.91 -21.86
CA LEU A 23 -17.20 4.63 -22.03
C LEU A 23 -18.09 3.41 -21.75
N ASN A 24 -19.37 3.61 -21.40
CA ASN A 24 -20.31 2.58 -20.97
C ASN A 24 -19.78 1.76 -19.78
N TYR A 25 -19.23 2.44 -18.76
CA TYR A 25 -18.77 1.83 -17.52
C TYR A 25 -19.77 2.01 -16.37
N PRO A 26 -19.98 0.96 -15.54
CA PRO A 26 -19.46 -0.41 -15.70
C PRO A 26 -20.08 -1.10 -16.93
N ALA A 27 -19.33 -2.03 -17.54
CA ALA A 27 -19.81 -2.76 -18.70
C ALA A 27 -20.97 -3.68 -18.34
N THR A 28 -21.76 -4.08 -19.34
CA THR A 28 -22.83 -5.07 -19.15
C THR A 28 -22.26 -6.35 -18.52
N PRO A 29 -22.89 -6.89 -17.45
CA PRO A 29 -22.38 -8.08 -16.77
C PRO A 29 -22.12 -9.27 -17.71
N TRP A 30 -20.91 -9.82 -17.66
CA TRP A 30 -20.50 -11.05 -18.34
C TRP A 30 -19.68 -11.95 -17.40
N PRO A 31 -20.01 -13.26 -17.30
CA PRO A 31 -21.11 -13.95 -17.98
C PRO A 31 -22.48 -13.46 -17.52
N THR A 32 -23.45 -13.41 -18.43
CA THR A 32 -24.84 -13.00 -18.11
C THR A 32 -25.40 -13.92 -17.02
N SER A 33 -25.60 -13.39 -15.82
CA SER A 33 -26.15 -14.18 -14.72
C SER A 33 -27.65 -14.45 -14.98
N LYS A 34 -27.99 -15.71 -15.20
CA LYS A 34 -29.40 -16.18 -15.27
C LYS A 34 -30.10 -16.18 -13.90
N SER A 35 -29.38 -15.86 -12.81
CA SER A 35 -29.84 -16.00 -11.43
C SER A 35 -30.02 -14.63 -10.75
N ARG A 36 -30.94 -13.79 -11.25
CA ARG A 36 -31.52 -12.69 -10.45
C ARG A 36 -32.88 -13.14 -9.92
N THR A 37 -32.90 -14.08 -8.98
CA THR A 37 -34.06 -14.21 -8.09
C THR A 37 -33.84 -13.22 -6.94
N ASN A 38 -34.71 -12.21 -6.85
CA ASN A 38 -34.67 -11.08 -5.92
C ASN A 38 -34.87 -11.48 -4.42
N GLN A 39 -34.36 -12.63 -3.97
CA GLN A 39 -34.64 -13.13 -2.61
C GLN A 39 -33.43 -13.67 -1.85
N GLN A 40 -32.24 -13.72 -2.44
CA GLN A 40 -31.03 -14.17 -1.73
C GLN A 40 -30.15 -12.97 -1.38
N GLY A 41 -29.94 -12.73 -0.08
CA GLY A 41 -29.02 -11.71 0.40
C GLY A 41 -27.61 -11.94 -0.12
N VAL A 42 -26.75 -10.93 -0.01
CA VAL A 42 -25.35 -10.93 -0.49
C VAL A 42 -24.52 -12.11 0.04
N GLY A 43 -24.95 -12.77 1.12
CA GLY A 43 -24.32 -13.98 1.67
C GLY A 43 -24.62 -15.30 0.94
N ASP A 44 -25.64 -15.36 0.08
CA ASP A 44 -26.11 -16.62 -0.52
C ASP A 44 -25.63 -16.86 -1.97
N GLN A 45 -24.95 -15.89 -2.59
CA GLN A 45 -24.49 -16.01 -3.97
C GLN A 45 -22.98 -16.27 -4.08
N ASP A 46 -22.62 -17.26 -4.89
CA ASP A 46 -21.23 -17.50 -5.28
C ASP A 46 -20.66 -16.31 -6.05
N LEU A 47 -19.49 -15.84 -5.63
CA LEU A 47 -18.79 -14.72 -6.26
C LEU A 47 -18.01 -15.17 -7.49
N ASP A 48 -17.88 -14.28 -8.46
CA ASP A 48 -16.90 -14.46 -9.53
C ASP A 48 -15.49 -14.17 -9.00
N VAL A 49 -15.33 -13.08 -8.25
CA VAL A 49 -14.05 -12.68 -7.67
C VAL A 49 -14.23 -12.17 -6.24
N LEU A 50 -13.47 -12.74 -5.30
CA LEU A 50 -13.24 -12.12 -4.00
C LEU A 50 -11.87 -11.43 -4.03
N ILE A 51 -11.82 -10.15 -3.67
CA ILE A 51 -10.61 -9.35 -3.57
C ILE A 51 -10.34 -9.06 -2.09
N VAL A 52 -9.15 -9.47 -1.61
CA VAL A 52 -8.73 -9.24 -0.23
C VAL A 52 -7.68 -8.13 -0.18
N GLY A 53 -7.97 -7.08 0.57
CA GLY A 53 -7.21 -5.84 0.62
C GLY A 53 -7.79 -4.80 -0.34
N ALA A 54 -8.26 -3.68 0.20
CA ALA A 54 -8.89 -2.56 -0.50
C ALA A 54 -7.99 -1.31 -0.57
N GLY A 55 -6.70 -1.46 -0.25
CA GLY A 55 -5.69 -0.47 -0.61
C GLY A 55 -5.61 -0.25 -2.13
N MET A 56 -4.68 0.59 -2.57
CA MET A 56 -4.51 1.02 -3.97
C MET A 56 -4.70 -0.12 -5.00
N CYS A 57 -4.02 -1.26 -4.83
CA CYS A 57 -4.07 -2.36 -5.81
C CYS A 57 -5.45 -3.04 -5.87
N GLY A 58 -6.07 -3.33 -4.72
CA GLY A 58 -7.33 -4.08 -4.69
C GLY A 58 -8.51 -3.30 -5.22
N GLN A 59 -8.65 -2.02 -4.84
CA GLN A 59 -9.68 -1.16 -5.44
C GLN A 59 -9.43 -0.97 -6.95
N THR A 60 -8.18 -0.84 -7.38
CA THR A 60 -7.87 -0.71 -8.81
C THR A 60 -8.23 -1.97 -9.58
N ALA A 61 -7.94 -3.16 -9.02
CA ALA A 61 -8.34 -4.44 -9.62
C ALA A 61 -9.87 -4.58 -9.69
N ALA A 62 -10.58 -4.21 -8.63
CA ALA A 62 -12.04 -4.19 -8.61
C ALA A 62 -12.62 -3.29 -9.72
N PHE A 63 -12.05 -2.08 -9.88
CA PHE A 63 -12.46 -1.18 -10.94
C PHE A 63 -12.22 -1.78 -12.33
N ALA A 64 -11.03 -2.33 -12.56
CA ALA A 64 -10.66 -2.95 -13.83
C ALA A 64 -11.61 -4.11 -14.18
N LEU A 65 -11.88 -5.00 -13.24
CA LEU A 65 -12.79 -6.14 -13.44
C LEU A 65 -14.21 -5.70 -13.80
N ARG A 66 -14.75 -4.67 -13.13
CA ARG A 66 -16.08 -4.12 -13.43
C ARG A 66 -16.15 -3.47 -14.81
N ARG A 67 -15.05 -2.88 -15.29
CA ARG A 67 -14.97 -2.33 -16.66
C ARG A 67 -15.00 -3.44 -17.72
N GLU A 68 -14.55 -4.64 -17.39
CA GLU A 68 -14.62 -5.83 -18.25
C GLU A 68 -15.94 -6.61 -18.10
N GLY A 69 -16.89 -6.10 -17.31
CA GLY A 69 -18.20 -6.73 -17.10
C GLY A 69 -18.23 -7.81 -16.02
N VAL A 70 -17.14 -8.01 -15.27
CA VAL A 70 -17.14 -8.92 -14.12
C VAL A 70 -17.89 -8.24 -12.97
N ASP A 71 -19.10 -8.73 -12.67
CA ASP A 71 -20.06 -8.03 -11.80
C ASP A 71 -20.08 -8.56 -10.35
N ARG A 72 -20.01 -9.89 -10.13
CA ARG A 72 -20.04 -10.49 -8.78
C ARG A 72 -18.67 -10.42 -8.10
N VAL A 73 -18.18 -9.19 -7.96
CA VAL A 73 -16.91 -8.84 -7.33
C VAL A 73 -17.20 -8.30 -5.94
N ARG A 74 -16.59 -8.91 -4.93
CA ARG A 74 -16.63 -8.41 -3.54
C ARG A 74 -15.22 -8.01 -3.11
N VAL A 75 -15.11 -6.86 -2.46
CA VAL A 75 -13.83 -6.37 -1.91
C VAL A 75 -13.94 -6.33 -0.39
N ILE A 76 -13.01 -6.98 0.30
CA ILE A 76 -12.92 -6.98 1.77
C ILE A 76 -11.59 -6.36 2.21
N ASP A 77 -11.59 -5.68 3.35
CA ASP A 77 -10.35 -5.23 4.00
C ASP A 77 -10.48 -5.37 5.52
N GLN A 78 -9.41 -5.78 6.20
CA GLN A 78 -9.36 -5.86 7.65
C GLN A 78 -9.26 -4.46 8.29
N ALA A 79 -8.71 -3.48 7.58
CA ALA A 79 -8.63 -2.12 8.06
C ALA A 79 -10.01 -1.45 8.05
N SER A 80 -10.22 -0.53 8.98
CA SER A 80 -11.37 0.36 8.96
C SER A 80 -11.32 1.31 7.75
N LEU A 81 -12.46 1.88 7.40
CA LEU A 81 -12.58 2.81 6.29
C LEU A 81 -11.60 3.98 6.45
N GLY A 82 -10.78 4.25 5.43
CA GLY A 82 -9.76 5.31 5.46
C GLY A 82 -8.44 4.90 6.11
N GLN A 83 -8.30 3.65 6.55
CA GLN A 83 -7.04 3.09 7.07
C GLN A 83 -6.47 2.02 6.15
N GLU A 84 -7.03 1.83 4.96
CA GLU A 84 -6.59 0.79 4.03
C GLU A 84 -5.24 1.13 3.39
N GLY A 85 -4.33 0.16 3.44
CA GLY A 85 -2.98 0.32 2.93
C GLY A 85 -2.08 1.21 3.81
N PRO A 86 -0.89 1.55 3.29
CA PRO A 86 0.18 2.10 4.13
C PRO A 86 0.06 3.61 4.32
N TRP A 87 -0.69 4.31 3.46
CA TRP A 87 -0.52 5.74 3.23
C TRP A 87 -0.97 6.61 4.38
N SER A 88 -1.99 6.22 5.16
CA SER A 88 -2.42 6.93 6.38
C SER A 88 -1.95 6.25 7.66
N THR A 89 -1.33 5.06 7.54
CA THR A 89 -0.95 4.21 8.66
C THR A 89 0.55 4.31 8.96
N PHE A 90 1.36 3.35 8.51
CA PHE A 90 2.77 3.26 8.89
C PHE A 90 3.74 3.96 7.92
N ALA A 91 3.28 4.41 6.74
CA ALA A 91 4.15 5.18 5.85
C ALA A 91 4.48 6.53 6.49
N ARG A 92 5.77 6.88 6.55
CA ARG A 92 6.28 8.03 7.31
C ARG A 92 6.95 9.12 6.45
N MET A 93 7.04 8.90 5.15
CA MET A 93 7.52 9.93 4.21
C MET A 93 6.46 11.01 4.00
N HIS A 94 6.90 12.26 3.81
CA HIS A 94 6.02 13.38 3.46
C HIS A 94 5.46 13.23 2.04
N THR A 95 6.31 12.86 1.09
CA THR A 95 5.91 12.71 -0.32
C THR A 95 6.12 11.29 -0.83
N LEU A 96 5.38 10.91 -1.86
CA LEU A 96 5.63 9.68 -2.60
C LEU A 96 7.04 9.67 -3.21
N ARG A 97 7.57 8.47 -3.47
CA ARG A 97 8.90 8.25 -4.06
C ARG A 97 8.84 8.04 -5.59
N SER A 98 7.67 8.29 -6.15
CA SER A 98 7.39 8.23 -7.59
C SER A 98 7.30 9.64 -8.15
N PRO A 99 7.61 9.83 -9.44
CA PRO A 99 7.31 11.09 -10.11
C PRO A 99 5.81 11.40 -10.04
N LYS A 100 5.44 12.69 -9.95
CA LYS A 100 4.02 13.11 -9.86
C LYS A 100 3.16 12.65 -11.03
N HIS A 101 3.77 12.44 -12.20
CA HIS A 101 3.07 12.04 -13.43
C HIS A 101 2.83 10.52 -13.55
N LEU A 102 3.24 9.71 -12.57
CA LEU A 102 2.99 8.28 -12.60
C LEU A 102 1.49 8.01 -12.45
N THR A 103 0.91 7.34 -13.44
CA THR A 103 -0.49 6.87 -13.43
C THR A 103 -0.60 5.44 -12.92
N GLY A 104 -1.83 5.00 -12.62
CA GLY A 104 -2.10 3.62 -12.22
C GLY A 104 -3.58 3.40 -11.88
N PRO A 105 -4.05 3.84 -10.69
CA PRO A 105 -5.44 3.63 -10.26
C PRO A 105 -6.51 4.25 -11.16
N ASP A 106 -6.15 5.31 -11.91
CA ASP A 106 -7.01 5.97 -12.90
C ASP A 106 -7.28 5.10 -14.13
N LEU A 107 -6.48 4.03 -14.32
CA LEU A 107 -6.56 3.09 -15.43
C LEU A 107 -6.73 3.75 -16.81
N GLY A 108 -6.05 4.88 -17.02
CA GLY A 108 -6.01 5.61 -18.29
C GLY A 108 -7.20 6.54 -18.53
N ILE A 109 -8.11 6.72 -17.58
CA ILE A 109 -9.24 7.66 -17.69
C ILE A 109 -8.76 9.04 -17.19
N PRO A 110 -8.62 10.06 -18.06
CA PRO A 110 -7.92 11.30 -17.71
C PRO A 110 -8.49 12.05 -16.50
N CYS A 111 -9.83 12.16 -16.43
CA CYS A 111 -10.53 12.83 -15.35
C CYS A 111 -10.47 12.07 -14.02
N LEU A 112 -10.04 10.80 -14.00
CA LEU A 112 -9.77 10.05 -12.79
C LEU A 112 -8.32 10.19 -12.31
N SER A 113 -7.44 10.87 -13.04
CA SER A 113 -6.03 11.00 -12.65
C SER A 113 -5.82 11.86 -11.40
N PHE A 114 -4.73 11.58 -10.67
CA PHE A 114 -4.32 12.42 -9.54
C PHE A 114 -4.12 13.88 -9.96
N ARG A 115 -3.59 14.13 -11.17
CA ARG A 115 -3.44 15.49 -11.71
C ARG A 115 -4.79 16.20 -11.77
N ALA A 116 -5.81 15.57 -12.35
CA ALA A 116 -7.14 16.17 -12.48
C ALA A 116 -7.73 16.47 -11.09
N TRP A 117 -7.63 15.52 -10.17
CA TRP A 117 -8.08 15.70 -8.78
C TRP A 117 -7.35 16.84 -8.06
N TYR A 118 -6.03 16.89 -8.15
CA TYR A 118 -5.21 17.90 -7.48
C TYR A 118 -5.45 19.29 -8.08
N SER A 119 -5.56 19.40 -9.41
CA SER A 119 -5.80 20.67 -10.10
C SER A 119 -7.21 21.20 -9.86
N ALA A 120 -8.21 20.32 -9.70
CA ALA A 120 -9.55 20.72 -9.29
C ALA A 120 -9.59 21.33 -7.88
N LEU A 121 -8.69 20.89 -6.98
CA LEU A 121 -8.59 21.39 -5.61
C LEU A 121 -7.70 22.63 -5.47
N HIS A 122 -6.60 22.69 -6.23
CA HIS A 122 -5.51 23.65 -6.01
C HIS A 122 -5.20 24.54 -7.22
N GLY A 123 -5.81 24.26 -8.38
CA GLY A 123 -5.54 24.92 -9.67
C GLY A 123 -4.36 24.31 -10.44
N GLU A 124 -4.31 24.55 -11.75
CA GLU A 124 -3.24 24.03 -12.63
C GLU A 124 -1.85 24.55 -12.25
N GLN A 125 -1.73 25.82 -11.83
CA GLN A 125 -0.44 26.39 -11.41
C GLN A 125 0.14 25.64 -10.18
N ALA A 126 -0.72 25.19 -9.26
CA ALA A 126 -0.28 24.39 -8.13
C ALA A 126 0.22 23.01 -8.59
N TRP A 127 -0.43 22.40 -9.59
CA TRP A 127 0.06 21.17 -10.20
C TRP A 127 1.43 21.37 -10.86
N ASP A 128 1.63 22.45 -11.62
CA ASP A 128 2.88 22.69 -12.35
C ASP A 128 4.07 22.82 -11.39
N THR A 129 3.88 23.56 -10.29
CA THR A 129 4.89 23.79 -9.26
C THR A 129 5.06 22.63 -8.27
N LEU A 130 4.11 21.69 -8.20
CA LEU A 130 4.20 20.51 -7.35
C LEU A 130 5.44 19.68 -7.72
N TYR A 131 6.32 19.41 -6.77
CA TYR A 131 7.49 18.56 -7.03
C TYR A 131 7.11 17.07 -7.01
N LYS A 132 6.59 16.60 -5.86
CA LYS A 132 6.12 15.23 -5.63
C LYS A 132 4.81 15.27 -4.86
N ILE A 133 4.01 14.22 -5.03
CA ILE A 133 2.70 14.09 -4.39
C ILE A 133 2.88 13.90 -2.88
N ASP A 134 2.16 14.68 -2.06
CA ASP A 134 2.05 14.45 -0.62
C ASP A 134 1.40 13.09 -0.35
N ARG A 135 1.92 12.35 0.63
CA ARG A 135 1.46 11.00 0.96
C ARG A 135 -0.02 10.97 1.34
N LEU A 136 -0.51 11.99 2.06
CA LEU A 136 -1.89 12.05 2.52
C LEU A 136 -2.82 12.60 1.43
N ASP A 137 -2.33 13.46 0.53
CA ASP A 137 -3.05 13.80 -0.71
C ASP A 137 -3.27 12.55 -1.57
N TRP A 138 -2.25 11.71 -1.73
CA TRP A 138 -2.41 10.44 -2.44
C TRP A 138 -3.48 9.55 -1.80
N HIS A 139 -3.47 9.45 -0.47
CA HIS A 139 -4.50 8.70 0.26
C HIS A 139 -5.90 9.28 0.03
N ARG A 140 -6.07 10.60 0.15
CA ARG A 140 -7.36 11.28 -0.11
C ARG A 140 -7.85 11.06 -1.55
N TYR A 141 -6.94 11.14 -2.51
CA TYR A 141 -7.21 10.84 -3.92
C TYR A 141 -7.70 9.40 -4.10
N LEU A 142 -7.06 8.40 -3.47
CA LEU A 142 -7.51 7.00 -3.58
C LEU A 142 -8.93 6.80 -3.01
N LEU A 143 -9.27 7.46 -1.91
CA LEU A 143 -10.62 7.43 -1.35
C LEU A 143 -11.63 8.12 -2.27
N TRP A 144 -11.28 9.28 -2.81
CA TRP A 144 -12.12 9.96 -3.82
C TRP A 144 -12.35 9.07 -5.05
N LEU A 145 -11.29 8.47 -5.60
CA LEU A 145 -11.37 7.58 -6.76
C LEU A 145 -12.27 6.38 -6.49
N ARG A 146 -12.19 5.78 -5.29
CA ARG A 146 -13.05 4.68 -4.87
C ARG A 146 -14.53 5.07 -4.92
N VAL A 147 -14.87 6.26 -4.41
CA VAL A 147 -16.24 6.80 -4.47
C VAL A 147 -16.68 7.04 -5.92
N GLN A 148 -15.85 7.70 -6.73
CA GLN A 148 -16.22 8.02 -8.11
C GLN A 148 -16.38 6.79 -9.01
N THR A 149 -15.66 5.70 -8.70
CA THR A 149 -15.76 4.42 -9.41
C THR A 149 -16.81 3.48 -8.82
N GLY A 150 -17.50 3.91 -7.74
CA GLY A 150 -18.59 3.18 -7.12
C GLY A 150 -18.17 1.84 -6.50
N ILE A 151 -16.93 1.70 -6.05
CA ILE A 151 -16.40 0.45 -5.49
C ILE A 151 -16.79 0.34 -4.02
N ALA A 152 -17.64 -0.64 -3.72
CA ALA A 152 -17.98 -1.00 -2.35
C ALA A 152 -16.87 -1.85 -1.72
N VAL A 153 -16.57 -1.57 -0.44
CA VAL A 153 -15.58 -2.28 0.36
C VAL A 153 -16.23 -2.65 1.69
N ASP A 154 -16.12 -3.93 2.05
CA ASP A 154 -16.48 -4.38 3.39
C ASP A 154 -15.25 -4.28 4.29
N ASN A 155 -15.18 -3.19 5.05
CA ASN A 155 -14.11 -2.92 6.01
C ASN A 155 -14.29 -3.73 7.31
N ASN A 156 -13.20 -3.89 8.06
CA ASN A 156 -13.12 -4.70 9.28
C ASN A 156 -13.46 -6.19 9.05
N ILE A 157 -13.26 -6.67 7.81
CA ILE A 157 -13.43 -8.07 7.43
C ILE A 157 -12.06 -8.68 7.15
N ALA A 158 -11.59 -9.53 8.06
CA ALA A 158 -10.31 -10.20 7.94
C ALA A 158 -10.42 -11.50 7.14
N PHE A 159 -9.50 -11.70 6.19
CA PHE A 159 -9.28 -13.00 5.57
C PHE A 159 -8.51 -13.92 6.53
N LYS A 160 -8.97 -15.17 6.69
CA LYS A 160 -8.38 -16.14 7.62
C LYS A 160 -7.74 -17.32 6.89
N SER A 161 -8.46 -17.92 5.94
CA SER A 161 -7.97 -19.07 5.18
C SER A 161 -8.74 -19.26 3.87
N VAL A 162 -8.16 -20.06 2.98
CA VAL A 162 -8.79 -20.49 1.73
C VAL A 162 -8.55 -21.98 1.54
N ARG A 163 -9.54 -22.68 0.99
CA ARG A 163 -9.44 -24.07 0.53
C ARG A 163 -10.25 -24.28 -0.76
N PRO A 164 -9.93 -25.29 -1.58
CA PRO A 164 -10.85 -25.74 -2.62
C PRO A 164 -12.21 -26.11 -2.02
N ASN A 165 -13.31 -25.79 -2.70
CA ASN A 165 -14.64 -26.19 -2.25
C ASN A 165 -14.77 -27.73 -2.33
N PRO A 166 -15.33 -28.41 -1.30
CA PRO A 166 -15.40 -29.87 -1.29
C PRO A 166 -16.25 -30.49 -2.42
N GLN A 167 -17.28 -29.79 -2.90
CA GLN A 167 -18.19 -30.27 -3.95
C GLN A 167 -17.69 -29.94 -5.36
N HIS A 168 -16.98 -28.82 -5.52
CA HIS A 168 -16.50 -28.31 -6.81
C HIS A 168 -15.03 -27.82 -6.70
N PRO A 169 -14.07 -28.70 -6.37
CA PRO A 169 -12.70 -28.30 -6.01
C PRO A 169 -11.93 -27.59 -7.14
N ASP A 170 -12.23 -27.89 -8.40
CA ASP A 170 -11.56 -27.29 -9.57
C ASP A 170 -12.24 -25.99 -10.08
N GLN A 171 -13.37 -25.58 -9.49
CA GLN A 171 -14.18 -24.46 -9.99
C GLN A 171 -14.47 -23.39 -8.93
N MET A 172 -14.38 -23.74 -7.65
CA MET A 172 -14.81 -22.89 -6.56
C MET A 172 -13.86 -23.00 -5.37
N LEU A 173 -13.61 -21.86 -4.74
CA LEU A 173 -12.87 -21.73 -3.49
C LEU A 173 -13.83 -21.44 -2.35
N GLU A 174 -13.57 -22.00 -1.18
CA GLU A 174 -14.16 -21.58 0.09
C GLU A 174 -13.15 -20.73 0.85
N VAL A 175 -13.56 -19.52 1.20
CA VAL A 175 -12.75 -18.53 1.90
C VAL A 175 -13.37 -18.25 3.26
N LEU A 176 -12.61 -18.50 4.32
CA LEU A 176 -13.00 -18.14 5.67
C LEU A 176 -12.66 -16.68 5.93
N ILE A 177 -13.68 -15.90 6.26
CA ILE A 177 -13.55 -14.50 6.68
C ILE A 177 -14.03 -14.32 8.12
N GLU A 178 -13.59 -13.25 8.75
CA GLU A 178 -13.97 -12.84 10.08
C GLU A 178 -14.41 -11.38 10.08
N ASP A 179 -15.65 -11.13 10.45
CA ASP A 179 -16.11 -9.80 10.85
C ASP A 179 -15.52 -9.50 12.23
N GLN A 180 -14.54 -8.58 12.25
CA GLN A 180 -13.77 -8.25 13.44
C GLN A 180 -14.58 -7.43 14.45
N LEU A 181 -15.59 -6.69 13.99
CA LEU A 181 -16.44 -5.88 14.87
C LEU A 181 -17.42 -6.76 15.66
N HIS A 182 -17.97 -7.78 15.00
CA HIS A 182 -18.94 -8.68 15.63
C HIS A 182 -18.33 -10.01 16.09
N GLN A 183 -17.03 -10.24 15.83
CA GLN A 183 -16.32 -11.50 16.10
C GLN A 183 -17.03 -12.72 15.51
N ARG A 184 -17.51 -12.58 14.27
CA ARG A 184 -18.26 -13.64 13.58
C ARG A 184 -17.49 -14.10 12.36
N GLN A 185 -17.40 -15.42 12.20
CA GLN A 185 -16.80 -16.01 11.02
C GLN A 185 -17.86 -16.43 10.01
N ALA A 186 -17.53 -16.32 8.73
CA ALA A 186 -18.37 -16.76 7.63
C ALA A 186 -17.51 -17.42 6.54
N LEU A 187 -18.09 -18.41 5.86
CA LEU A 187 -17.51 -18.99 4.65
C LEU A 187 -18.12 -18.31 3.43
N ILE A 188 -17.26 -17.78 2.56
CA ILE A 188 -17.63 -17.22 1.26
C ILE A 188 -17.16 -18.17 0.17
N ARG A 189 -17.96 -18.29 -0.90
CA ARG A 189 -17.59 -19.04 -2.10
C ARG A 189 -17.23 -18.09 -3.24
N CYS A 190 -16.11 -18.33 -3.90
CA CYS A 190 -15.68 -17.53 -5.06
C CYS A 190 -14.95 -18.38 -6.11
N ARG A 191 -15.07 -18.03 -7.39
CA ARG A 191 -14.33 -18.70 -8.48
C ARG A 191 -12.87 -18.27 -8.53
N HIS A 192 -12.62 -16.99 -8.29
CA HIS A 192 -11.27 -16.42 -8.23
C HIS A 192 -11.05 -15.66 -6.92
N LEU A 193 -9.83 -15.78 -6.39
CA LEU A 193 -9.36 -15.04 -5.23
C LEU A 193 -8.19 -14.15 -5.63
N VAL A 194 -8.30 -12.85 -5.36
CA VAL A 194 -7.22 -11.88 -5.55
C VAL A 194 -6.70 -11.45 -4.19
N LEU A 195 -5.43 -11.73 -3.91
CA LEU A 195 -4.76 -11.31 -2.68
C LEU A 195 -3.99 -10.00 -2.92
N ALA A 196 -4.65 -8.87 -2.69
CA ALA A 196 -4.09 -7.52 -2.79
C ALA A 196 -3.57 -7.00 -1.44
N LEU A 197 -2.90 -7.86 -0.69
CA LEU A 197 -2.53 -7.66 0.72
C LEU A 197 -1.28 -6.79 0.96
N GLY A 198 -0.79 -6.11 -0.09
CA GLY A 198 0.44 -5.31 -0.01
C GLY A 198 1.70 -6.15 0.28
N ARG A 199 2.78 -5.48 0.69
CA ARG A 199 4.03 -6.16 1.07
C ARG A 199 3.87 -7.01 2.33
N ASP A 200 3.01 -6.56 3.24
CA ASP A 200 2.78 -7.20 4.54
C ASP A 200 2.01 -8.52 4.42
N GLY A 201 1.28 -8.73 3.31
CA GLY A 201 0.62 -10.01 3.06
C GLY A 201 1.45 -11.05 2.31
N SER A 202 2.64 -10.67 1.82
CA SER A 202 3.57 -11.61 1.16
C SER A 202 4.50 -12.34 2.14
N GLY A 203 4.36 -12.08 3.44
CA GLY A 203 5.16 -12.68 4.49
C GLY A 203 5.04 -11.93 5.81
N LYS A 204 5.69 -12.43 6.87
CA LYS A 204 5.70 -11.76 8.17
C LYS A 204 6.65 -10.55 8.16
N LEU A 205 6.40 -9.58 9.05
CA LEU A 205 7.39 -8.54 9.37
C LEU A 205 8.71 -9.22 9.76
N ARG A 206 9.80 -8.79 9.13
CA ARG A 206 11.11 -9.40 9.33
C ARG A 206 11.82 -8.72 10.49
N TRP A 207 12.06 -9.49 11.53
CA TRP A 207 12.90 -9.11 12.64
C TRP A 207 14.27 -9.79 12.53
N PRO A 208 15.37 -9.14 12.95
CA PRO A 208 16.63 -9.84 13.17
C PRO A 208 16.49 -10.84 14.32
N THR A 209 17.24 -11.93 14.26
CA THR A 209 17.38 -12.84 15.40
C THR A 209 18.73 -12.59 16.05
N PHE A 210 18.73 -12.29 17.34
CA PHE A 210 19.92 -12.11 18.15
C PHE A 210 20.00 -13.23 19.19
N LYS A 211 21.19 -13.45 19.74
CA LYS A 211 21.40 -14.51 20.74
C LYS A 211 20.59 -14.25 22.01
N SER A 212 20.55 -13.01 22.45
CA SER A 212 19.90 -12.56 23.69
C SER A 212 18.52 -11.94 23.46
N TRP A 213 18.10 -11.81 22.19
CA TRP A 213 16.78 -11.30 21.84
C TRP A 213 16.16 -12.01 20.64
N GLN A 214 14.92 -12.46 20.80
CA GLN A 214 14.15 -13.09 19.74
C GLN A 214 12.80 -12.38 19.54
N PRO A 215 12.24 -12.39 18.33
CA PRO A 215 10.96 -11.73 18.04
C PRO A 215 9.77 -12.26 18.86
N ASP A 216 9.82 -13.49 19.34
CA ASP A 216 8.75 -14.01 20.22
C ASP A 216 8.76 -13.33 21.61
N HIS A 217 9.81 -12.54 21.93
CA HIS A 217 9.87 -11.67 23.10
C HIS A 217 9.25 -10.28 22.86
N LEU A 218 8.68 -9.99 21.69
CA LEU A 218 8.19 -8.64 21.33
C LEU A 218 7.18 -8.06 22.31
N GLY A 219 6.36 -8.89 22.96
CA GLY A 219 5.42 -8.44 24.00
C GLY A 219 6.07 -8.08 25.34
N ARG A 220 7.37 -8.34 25.52
CA ARG A 220 8.08 -8.16 26.79
C ARG A 220 8.71 -6.77 26.94
N PHE A 221 9.00 -6.08 25.85
CA PHE A 221 9.83 -4.88 25.90
C PHE A 221 9.16 -3.68 25.24
N GLN A 222 8.95 -2.61 26.01
CA GLN A 222 8.25 -1.41 25.55
C GLN A 222 9.15 -0.42 24.78
N SER A 223 10.42 -0.75 24.56
CA SER A 223 11.45 0.12 23.97
C SER A 223 11.94 -0.33 22.60
N VAL A 224 11.36 -1.39 22.04
CA VAL A 224 11.74 -1.96 20.73
C VAL A 224 10.52 -2.00 19.82
N TRP A 225 10.68 -1.48 18.61
CA TRP A 225 9.60 -1.39 17.62
C TRP A 225 10.08 -1.82 16.24
N HIS A 226 9.18 -2.46 15.47
CA HIS A 226 9.37 -2.63 14.05
C HIS A 226 9.16 -1.27 13.38
N ALA A 227 9.86 -1.03 12.27
CA ALA A 227 9.67 0.16 11.46
C ALA A 227 8.25 0.32 10.87
N ALA A 228 7.35 -0.67 11.04
CA ALA A 228 5.96 -0.65 10.59
C ALA A 228 4.96 -0.56 11.76
N ASP A 229 5.42 -0.63 13.02
CA ASP A 229 4.54 -0.58 14.18
C ASP A 229 3.89 0.81 14.32
N PRO A 230 2.76 0.91 15.05
CA PRO A 230 2.18 2.19 15.45
C PRO A 230 3.03 2.84 16.56
N ILE A 231 4.17 3.42 16.17
CA ILE A 231 5.14 4.04 17.10
C ILE A 231 4.64 5.43 17.53
N ASP A 232 4.50 5.64 18.84
CA ASP A 232 4.39 6.99 19.42
C ASP A 232 5.79 7.59 19.61
N PHE A 233 6.21 8.39 18.64
CA PHE A 233 7.53 9.04 18.65
C PHE A 233 7.71 10.04 19.80
N ASN A 234 6.64 10.53 20.44
CA ASN A 234 6.78 11.42 21.59
C ASN A 234 7.46 10.73 22.78
N ARG A 235 7.34 9.40 22.88
CA ARG A 235 8.06 8.59 23.89
C ARG A 235 9.58 8.65 23.74
N MET A 236 10.07 9.08 22.59
CA MET A 236 11.50 9.21 22.29
C MET A 236 12.04 10.61 22.59
N ARG A 237 11.20 11.57 23.02
CA ARG A 237 11.66 12.92 23.37
C ARG A 237 12.73 12.86 24.46
N ALA A 238 13.84 13.57 24.23
CA ALA A 238 15.01 13.57 25.09
C ALA A 238 15.58 12.17 25.37
N LYS A 239 15.37 11.22 24.45
CA LYS A 239 15.99 9.89 24.47
C LYS A 239 16.96 9.73 23.32
N ARG A 240 17.93 8.84 23.51
CA ARG A 240 18.82 8.35 22.46
C ARG A 240 18.15 7.19 21.74
N VAL A 241 18.02 7.26 20.42
CA VAL A 241 17.34 6.25 19.61
C VAL A 241 18.34 5.60 18.67
N ALA A 242 18.33 4.28 18.63
CA ALA A 242 19.12 3.49 17.68
C ALA A 242 18.17 2.86 16.64
N VAL A 243 18.52 2.99 15.37
CA VAL A 243 17.76 2.45 14.24
C VAL A 243 18.62 1.45 13.49
N LEU A 244 18.15 0.21 13.36
CA LEU A 244 18.86 -0.84 12.61
C LEU A 244 18.35 -0.90 11.16
N GLY A 245 19.23 -0.62 10.20
CA GLY A 245 18.96 -0.76 8.78
C GLY A 245 19.22 0.52 7.97
N ALA A 246 19.31 0.36 6.65
CA ALA A 246 19.69 1.42 5.71
C ALA A 246 18.58 1.77 4.69
N GLY A 247 17.43 1.09 4.80
CA GLY A 247 16.33 1.26 3.85
C GLY A 247 15.53 2.53 4.12
N ALA A 248 14.60 2.80 3.22
CA ALA A 248 13.75 3.97 3.31
C ALA A 248 12.96 4.08 4.64
N SER A 249 12.47 2.94 5.15
CA SER A 249 11.78 2.92 6.45
C SER A 249 12.70 3.29 7.61
N ALA A 250 13.99 2.96 7.56
CA ALA A 250 14.93 3.32 8.62
C ALA A 250 15.11 4.85 8.68
N PHE A 251 15.33 5.49 7.53
CA PHE A 251 15.46 6.94 7.46
C PHE A 251 14.16 7.67 7.85
N ASP A 252 13.00 7.20 7.38
CA ASP A 252 11.73 7.87 7.74
C ASP A 252 11.42 7.74 9.24
N ASN A 253 11.72 6.60 9.88
CA ASN A 253 11.54 6.45 11.33
C ASN A 253 12.58 7.29 12.11
N ALA A 254 13.83 7.34 11.65
CA ALA A 254 14.86 8.19 12.25
C ALA A 254 14.46 9.67 12.19
N ALA A 255 13.96 10.14 11.04
CA ALA A 255 13.45 11.50 10.88
C ALA A 255 12.30 11.79 11.84
N CYS A 256 11.30 10.90 11.94
CA CYS A 256 10.18 11.09 12.86
C CYS A 256 10.63 11.16 14.34
N ALA A 257 11.61 10.34 14.75
CA ALA A 257 12.17 10.41 16.10
C ALA A 257 12.91 11.74 16.37
N LEU A 258 13.72 12.20 15.41
CA LEU A 258 14.43 13.49 15.49
C LEU A 258 13.46 14.68 15.58
N GLU A 259 12.42 14.67 14.74
CA GLU A 259 11.36 15.69 14.67
C GLU A 259 10.52 15.71 15.96
N ALA A 260 10.31 14.56 16.61
CA ALA A 260 9.64 14.48 17.92
C ALA A 260 10.51 14.93 19.10
N GLY A 261 11.79 15.25 18.85
CA GLY A 261 12.71 15.79 19.85
C GLY A 261 13.56 14.72 20.56
N ALA A 262 13.88 13.61 19.89
CA ALA A 262 14.93 12.71 20.36
C ALA A 262 16.25 13.47 20.60
N GLU A 263 16.96 13.09 21.66
CA GLU A 263 18.26 13.67 22.05
C GLU A 263 19.33 13.37 21.01
N SER A 264 19.34 12.14 20.49
CA SER A 264 20.19 11.73 19.37
C SER A 264 19.55 10.56 18.63
N VAL A 265 19.87 10.42 17.34
CA VAL A 265 19.48 9.25 16.55
C VAL A 265 20.69 8.69 15.82
N GLU A 266 20.98 7.41 16.06
CA GLU A 266 22.05 6.67 15.38
C GLU A 266 21.43 5.62 14.45
N LEU A 267 21.82 5.62 13.18
CA LEU A 267 21.35 4.68 12.17
C LEU A 267 22.48 3.69 11.86
N HIS A 268 22.30 2.44 12.29
CA HIS A 268 23.30 1.37 12.23
C HIS A 268 23.13 0.55 10.96
N ILE A 269 24.20 0.48 10.18
CA ILE A 269 24.21 -0.11 8.84
C ILE A 269 25.33 -1.13 8.76
N ARG A 270 24.99 -2.38 8.42
CA ARG A 270 25.97 -3.47 8.22
C ARG A 270 26.93 -3.27 7.04
N ARG A 271 26.59 -2.35 6.13
CA ARG A 271 27.36 -2.08 4.90
C ARG A 271 28.40 -1.00 5.17
N ASN A 272 29.48 -1.02 4.39
CA ASN A 272 30.52 0.00 4.39
C ASN A 272 30.09 1.31 3.72
N GLU A 273 29.10 1.26 2.82
CA GLU A 273 28.58 2.44 2.12
C GLU A 273 27.07 2.32 1.80
N LEU A 274 26.46 3.45 1.47
CA LEU A 274 25.10 3.53 0.97
C LEU A 274 25.11 3.52 -0.57
N PRO A 275 24.25 2.73 -1.23
CA PRO A 275 24.09 2.81 -2.68
C PRO A 275 23.76 4.25 -3.09
N GLN A 276 24.32 4.69 -4.21
CA GLN A 276 24.08 6.04 -4.75
C GLN A 276 23.17 6.02 -5.99
N ILE A 277 23.04 4.87 -6.65
CA ILE A 277 22.29 4.73 -7.90
C ILE A 277 21.16 3.73 -7.70
N ASN A 278 19.94 4.12 -8.05
CA ASN A 278 18.79 3.22 -8.01
C ASN A 278 18.64 2.47 -9.34
N LYS A 279 19.34 1.34 -9.48
CA LYS A 279 19.29 0.50 -10.70
C LYS A 279 17.88 -0.03 -10.98
N SER A 280 17.10 -0.35 -9.93
CA SER A 280 15.74 -0.88 -10.05
C SER A 280 14.76 0.10 -10.73
N LYS A 281 15.02 1.41 -10.70
CA LYS A 281 14.20 2.40 -11.41
C LYS A 281 14.24 2.21 -12.93
N GLY A 282 15.34 1.69 -13.46
CA GLY A 282 15.45 1.31 -14.88
C GLY A 282 14.46 0.21 -15.28
N ALA A 283 13.96 -0.59 -14.34
CA ALA A 283 12.96 -1.63 -14.55
C ALA A 283 11.51 -1.14 -14.31
N SER A 284 11.29 0.16 -14.10
CA SER A 284 9.99 0.73 -13.71
C SER A 284 9.20 1.34 -14.88
N TYR A 285 9.33 0.80 -16.10
CA TYR A 285 8.60 1.27 -17.29
C TYR A 285 7.62 0.20 -17.83
N PRO A 286 6.56 0.59 -18.56
CA PRO A 286 5.51 -0.34 -19.00
C PRO A 286 6.01 -1.52 -19.84
N GLY A 287 6.98 -1.28 -20.74
CA GLY A 287 7.55 -2.34 -21.58
C GLY A 287 8.23 -3.43 -20.77
N PHE A 288 8.96 -3.06 -19.71
CA PHE A 288 9.54 -4.03 -18.79
C PHE A 288 8.46 -4.85 -18.09
N GLN A 289 7.46 -4.20 -17.49
CA GLN A 289 6.42 -4.88 -16.73
C GLN A 289 5.59 -5.85 -17.59
N ARG A 290 5.30 -5.47 -18.84
CA ARG A 290 4.57 -6.33 -19.79
C ARG A 290 5.43 -7.48 -20.31
N GLY A 291 6.69 -7.21 -20.64
CA GLY A 291 7.60 -8.20 -21.23
C GLY A 291 8.25 -9.15 -20.23
N PHE A 292 8.28 -8.80 -18.93
CA PHE A 292 8.98 -9.60 -17.91
C PHE A 292 8.50 -11.06 -17.85
N PHE A 293 7.20 -11.29 -18.03
CA PHE A 293 6.61 -12.64 -18.02
C PHE A 293 6.97 -13.47 -19.26
N SER A 294 7.42 -12.83 -20.34
CA SER A 294 7.89 -13.50 -21.55
C SER A 294 9.36 -13.91 -21.49
N LEU A 295 10.10 -13.50 -20.45
CA LEU A 295 11.49 -13.89 -20.25
C LEU A 295 11.59 -15.35 -19.78
N SER A 296 12.62 -16.06 -20.23
CA SER A 296 12.99 -17.36 -19.67
C SER A 296 13.29 -17.26 -18.18
N ASP A 297 13.13 -18.37 -17.45
CA ASP A 297 13.42 -18.45 -16.01
C ASP A 297 14.84 -17.99 -15.69
N ALA A 298 15.82 -18.38 -16.53
CA ALA A 298 17.21 -17.96 -16.39
C ALA A 298 17.38 -16.44 -16.49
N ASN A 299 16.71 -15.79 -17.45
CA ASN A 299 16.77 -14.33 -17.62
C ASN A 299 16.04 -13.59 -16.50
N ARG A 300 14.88 -14.13 -16.05
CA ARG A 300 14.15 -13.58 -14.90
C ARG A 300 15.01 -13.65 -13.64
N TRP A 301 15.65 -14.79 -13.40
CA TRP A 301 16.55 -14.99 -12.26
C TRP A 301 17.76 -14.04 -12.32
N TYR A 302 18.48 -14.01 -13.45
CA TYR A 302 19.66 -13.16 -13.64
C TYR A 302 19.33 -11.69 -13.34
N LEU A 303 18.26 -11.18 -13.94
CA LEU A 303 17.89 -9.79 -13.79
C LEU A 303 17.45 -9.44 -12.36
N MET A 304 16.60 -10.28 -11.76
CA MET A 304 16.14 -10.03 -10.39
C MET A 304 17.28 -10.14 -9.40
N ASN A 305 18.19 -11.10 -9.58
CA ASN A 305 19.39 -11.23 -8.75
C ASN A 305 20.27 -9.98 -8.84
N TYR A 306 20.56 -9.51 -10.06
CA TYR A 306 21.31 -8.26 -10.26
C TYR A 306 20.66 -7.06 -9.58
N ILE A 307 19.34 -6.87 -9.72
CA ILE A 307 18.61 -5.77 -9.08
C ILE A 307 18.66 -5.87 -7.55
N PHE A 308 18.57 -7.08 -6.99
CA PHE A 308 18.64 -7.28 -5.54
C PHE A 308 20.05 -7.08 -4.97
N ASP A 309 21.11 -7.40 -5.72
CA ASP A 309 22.50 -7.22 -5.31
C ASP A 309 22.91 -5.74 -5.29
N GLU A 310 22.52 -4.97 -6.31
CA GLU A 310 22.78 -3.53 -6.42
C GLU A 310 22.06 -2.72 -5.33
N GLN A 311 20.94 -3.24 -4.83
CA GLN A 311 20.13 -2.64 -3.76
C GLN A 311 19.62 -1.23 -4.15
N VAL A 312 18.88 -0.59 -3.24
CA VAL A 312 18.21 0.70 -3.51
C VAL A 312 18.76 1.76 -2.55
N PRO A 313 19.15 2.96 -3.05
CA PRO A 313 19.54 4.08 -2.19
C PRO A 313 18.40 4.49 -1.26
N PRO A 314 18.68 5.02 -0.06
CA PRO A 314 17.65 5.66 0.74
C PRO A 314 17.04 6.85 -0.04
N PRO A 315 15.77 7.19 0.20
CA PRO A 315 15.14 8.30 -0.50
C PRO A 315 15.83 9.62 -0.13
N HIS A 316 16.19 10.41 -1.13
CA HIS A 316 16.80 11.73 -0.99
C HIS A 316 16.07 12.61 0.03
N GLU A 317 14.74 12.67 -0.05
CA GLU A 317 13.94 13.48 0.89
C GLU A 317 14.01 12.97 2.33
N SER A 318 14.10 11.66 2.54
CA SER A 318 14.21 11.06 3.88
C SER A 318 15.59 11.30 4.49
N VAL A 319 16.65 11.25 3.67
CA VAL A 319 18.02 11.58 4.10
C VAL A 319 18.10 13.03 4.56
N HIS A 320 17.63 13.97 3.73
CA HIS A 320 17.64 15.39 4.08
C HIS A 320 16.72 15.77 5.24
N ARG A 321 15.70 14.98 5.56
CA ARG A 321 14.94 15.18 6.81
C ARG A 321 15.82 14.93 8.03
N CYS A 322 16.64 13.88 8.00
CA CYS A 322 17.54 13.56 9.10
C CYS A 322 18.72 14.54 9.20
N GLU A 323 19.34 14.91 8.07
CA GLU A 323 20.55 15.78 8.03
C GLU A 323 20.33 17.21 8.54
N ARG A 324 19.08 17.65 8.71
CA ARG A 324 18.76 18.94 9.35
C ARG A 324 19.13 18.99 10.83
N PHE A 325 19.50 17.86 11.41
CA PHE A 325 19.79 17.73 12.83
C PHE A 325 21.23 17.25 13.04
N ASP A 326 22.06 18.09 13.67
CA ASP A 326 23.45 17.75 14.03
C ASP A 326 23.56 16.53 14.97
N ARG A 327 22.44 16.16 15.59
CA ARG A 327 22.27 15.00 16.48
C ARG A 327 21.88 13.70 15.76
N PHE A 328 21.95 13.69 14.42
CA PHE A 328 21.77 12.49 13.60
C PHE A 328 23.13 11.94 13.17
N LYS A 329 23.35 10.63 13.30
CA LYS A 329 24.57 9.96 12.89
C LYS A 329 24.30 8.67 12.12
N ILE A 330 25.08 8.43 11.07
CA ILE A 330 25.10 7.16 10.34
C ILE A 330 26.35 6.38 10.78
N CYS A 331 26.14 5.13 11.18
CA CYS A 331 27.18 4.20 11.61
C CYS A 331 27.30 3.07 10.57
N LEU A 332 28.23 3.24 9.61
CA LEU A 332 28.58 2.24 8.59
C LEU A 332 29.48 1.15 9.18
N ASN A 333 29.51 -0.03 8.55
CA ASN A 333 30.18 -1.24 9.05
C ASN A 333 29.78 -1.61 10.48
N HIS A 334 28.56 -1.26 10.89
CA HIS A 334 28.09 -1.44 12.25
C HIS A 334 26.90 -2.41 12.26
N ALA A 335 27.20 -3.69 12.02
CA ALA A 335 26.23 -4.76 12.21
C ALA A 335 26.02 -4.99 13.72
N TRP A 336 24.77 -5.19 14.13
CA TRP A 336 24.48 -5.65 15.50
C TRP A 336 24.69 -7.16 15.55
N GLU A 337 25.45 -7.62 16.55
CA GLU A 337 25.69 -9.04 16.80
C GLU A 337 24.72 -9.60 17.84
N ASP A 338 24.26 -8.75 18.75
CA ASP A 338 23.33 -9.10 19.80
C ASP A 338 22.47 -7.89 20.21
N LEU A 339 21.39 -8.15 20.94
CA LEU A 339 20.54 -7.13 21.55
C LEU A 339 20.21 -7.55 22.98
N ASN A 340 20.71 -6.79 23.95
CA ASN A 340 20.42 -6.98 25.37
C ASN A 340 19.58 -5.81 25.83
N ILE A 341 18.40 -6.10 26.39
CA ILE A 341 17.48 -5.08 26.89
C ILE A 341 17.64 -5.01 28.40
N ILE A 342 18.07 -3.85 28.87
CA ILE A 342 18.21 -3.53 30.30
C ILE A 342 16.97 -2.71 30.66
N GLU A 343 16.13 -3.25 31.54
CA GLU A 343 14.99 -2.52 32.12
C GLU A 343 15.35 -1.89 33.46
#